data_AF-A0AB72X364-F1
#
_entry.id   AF-A0AB72X364-F1
#
_cell.length_a   1.000
_cell.length_b   1.000
_cell.length_c   1.000
_cell.angle_alpha   90.00
_cell.angle_beta   90.00
_cell.angle_gamma   90.00
#
_symmetry.space_group_name_H-M   'P 1'
#
loop_
_entity.id
_entity.type
_entity.pdbx_description
1 polymer ?
#
loop_
_entity_poly.entity_id
_entity_poly.type
_entity_poly.pdbx_seq_one_letter_code
_entity_poly.pdbx_strand_id
1 'polypeptide(L)'
;MARPGLYFSPEQQQRIVEAIRRLDIAFPHDNAVFLDEVIEAVHTVTRRVYGVRRYVQWLADAGVRRRPSNTTLQKAVDRAQGRGTAASGVVADAVEPWPIPSAHAETGTLSPGEERNRIASRAIGAPGAGAEWMEARIRAEVAERALEHEAARNRQLQAAMADLERRLGEALATAPAVPPKLTDATLERLEQTMETVSRLEGAANALAGTERFLRLQNDAVRQQTQNEADQLRQRIRTLEAEVAQLNAQIDAYRRAPERTTPVSRGWVKPSS
;
A
#
# COMPACT_ATOMS: atom_id res chain seq x y z
N MET A 1 -7.31 8.07 42.70
CA MET A 1 -6.50 6.89 42.29
C MET A 1 -5.53 7.33 41.19
N ALA A 2 -4.31 7.72 41.56
CA ALA A 2 -3.30 8.18 40.61
C ALA A 2 -2.74 6.98 39.83
N ARG A 3 -2.80 7.02 38.49
CA ARG A 3 -2.19 6.01 37.63
C ARG A 3 -0.67 5.97 37.92
N PRO A 4 -0.06 4.80 38.18
CA PRO A 4 1.37 4.72 38.39
C PRO A 4 2.10 5.28 37.17
N GLY A 5 2.91 6.30 37.38
CA GLY A 5 3.80 6.82 36.36
C GLY A 5 4.74 5.70 35.93
N LEU A 6 4.78 5.38 34.64
CA LEU A 6 5.81 4.54 34.07
C LEU A 6 7.15 5.28 34.24
N TYR A 7 7.89 4.97 35.31
CA TYR A 7 9.25 5.42 35.52
C TYR A 7 10.18 4.52 34.70
N PHE A 8 10.80 5.10 33.68
CA PHE A 8 11.85 4.42 32.91
C PHE A 8 13.16 4.50 33.68
N SER A 9 13.97 3.44 33.63
CA SER A 9 15.33 3.51 34.15
C SER A 9 16.12 4.60 33.39
N PRO A 10 16.97 5.40 34.07
CA PRO A 10 17.79 6.42 33.40
C PRO A 10 18.62 5.84 32.23
N GLU A 11 19.04 4.58 32.35
CA GLU A 11 19.75 3.86 31.28
C GLU A 11 18.88 3.61 30.04
N GLN A 12 17.59 3.31 30.24
CA GLN A 12 16.63 3.10 29.15
C GLN A 12 16.34 4.42 28.43
N GLN A 13 16.22 5.52 29.17
CA GLN A 13 16.03 6.85 28.58
C GLN A 13 17.24 7.27 27.75
N GLN A 14 18.46 7.05 28.25
CA GLN A 14 19.68 7.35 27.52
C GLN A 14 19.79 6.53 26.23
N ARG A 15 19.50 5.23 26.28
CA ARG A 15 19.50 4.37 25.08
C ARG A 15 18.49 4.82 24.02
N ILE A 16 17.29 5.24 24.44
CA ILE A 16 16.26 5.75 23.52
C ILE A 16 16.73 7.06 22.88
N VAL A 17 17.23 8.00 23.67
CA VAL A 17 17.71 9.30 23.18
C VAL A 17 18.89 9.13 22.21
N GLU A 18 19.83 8.23 22.53
CA GLU A 18 20.98 7.96 21.67
C GLU A 18 20.56 7.29 20.34
N ALA A 19 19.62 6.34 20.38
CA ALA A 19 19.08 5.72 19.18
C ALA A 19 18.38 6.75 18.26
N ILE A 20 17.58 7.65 18.85
CA ILE A 20 16.90 8.72 18.10
C ILE A 20 17.91 9.66 17.41
N ARG A 21 19.00 10.04 18.10
CA ARG A 21 20.05 10.88 17.51
C ARG A 21 20.77 10.20 16.34
N ARG A 22 21.07 8.89 16.47
CA ARG A 22 21.67 8.12 15.37
C ARG A 22 20.75 8.06 14.15
N LEU A 23 19.45 7.88 14.37
CA LEU A 23 18.46 7.84 13.31
C LEU A 23 18.22 9.20 12.64
N ASP A 24 18.34 10.32 13.39
CA ASP A 24 18.23 11.67 12.81
C ASP A 24 19.38 11.96 11.83
N ILE A 25 20.59 11.45 12.11
CA ILE A 25 21.75 11.52 11.21
C ILE A 25 21.55 10.61 9.99
N ALA A 26 21.03 9.40 10.18
CA ALA A 26 20.88 8.41 9.11
C ALA A 26 19.80 8.78 8.09
N PHE A 27 18.73 9.47 8.51
CA PHE A 27 17.61 9.81 7.64
C PHE A 27 17.34 11.32 7.60
N PRO A 28 18.21 12.12 6.93
CA PRO A 28 18.15 13.59 6.93
C PRO A 28 16.91 14.19 6.23
N HIS A 29 16.29 13.47 5.30
CA HIS A 29 15.22 14.02 4.44
C HIS A 29 13.87 13.26 4.52
N ASP A 30 13.87 12.00 4.99
CA ASP A 30 12.67 11.15 4.99
C ASP A 30 11.99 11.09 6.37
N ASN A 31 11.07 12.01 6.61
CA ASN A 31 10.37 12.11 7.90
C ASN A 31 9.47 10.89 8.19
N ALA A 32 8.88 10.26 7.17
CA ALA A 32 7.99 9.11 7.36
C ALA A 32 8.75 7.83 7.74
N VAL A 33 9.93 7.63 7.17
CA VAL A 33 10.82 6.49 7.46
C VAL A 33 11.49 6.71 8.81
N PHE A 34 12.01 7.91 9.08
CA PHE A 34 12.57 8.28 10.38
C PHE A 34 11.63 7.97 11.55
N LEU A 35 10.35 8.35 11.43
CA LEU A 35 9.38 8.10 12.51
C LEU A 35 9.03 6.62 12.68
N ASP A 36 8.97 5.84 11.61
CA ASP A 36 8.75 4.39 11.70
C ASP A 36 9.94 3.72 12.42
N GLU A 37 11.16 4.07 12.04
CA GLU A 37 12.40 3.55 12.64
C GLU A 37 12.56 3.98 14.10
N VAL A 38 12.18 5.21 14.46
CA VAL A 38 12.19 5.68 15.85
C VAL A 38 11.19 4.89 16.71
N ILE A 39 9.99 4.63 16.18
CA ILE A 39 8.98 3.86 16.90
C ILE A 39 9.43 2.40 17.07
N GLU A 40 10.11 1.83 16.07
CA GLU A 40 10.70 0.50 16.16
C GLU A 40 11.87 0.43 17.14
N ALA A 41 12.78 1.40 17.12
CA ALA A 41 13.88 1.51 18.08
C ALA A 41 13.39 1.67 19.52
N VAL A 42 12.32 2.44 19.74
CA VAL A 42 11.68 2.50 21.05
C VAL A 42 11.05 1.16 21.41
N HIS A 43 10.32 0.52 20.48
CA HIS A 43 9.68 -0.76 20.71
C HIS A 43 10.69 -1.87 21.05
N THR A 44 11.87 -1.90 20.45
CA THR A 44 12.92 -2.87 20.80
C THR A 44 13.44 -2.68 22.22
N VAL A 45 13.53 -1.43 22.71
CA VAL A 45 13.99 -1.12 24.06
C VAL A 45 12.90 -1.32 25.12
N THR A 46 11.65 -0.97 24.82
CA THR A 46 10.55 -0.93 25.82
C THR A 46 9.55 -2.08 25.67
N ARG A 47 9.62 -2.84 24.57
CA ARG A 47 8.66 -3.88 24.16
C ARG A 47 7.20 -3.39 24.08
N ARG A 48 6.99 -2.07 23.99
CA ARG A 48 5.65 -1.44 23.95
C ARG A 48 5.65 -0.21 23.05
N VAL A 49 4.58 -0.06 22.28
CA VAL A 49 4.30 1.16 21.50
C VAL A 49 3.53 2.14 22.39
N TYR A 50 3.98 3.40 22.46
CA TYR A 50 3.36 4.44 23.29
C TYR A 50 2.48 5.40 22.45
N GLY A 51 1.73 6.27 23.13
CA GLY A 51 0.97 7.33 22.46
C GLY A 51 1.84 8.50 21.99
N VAL A 52 1.32 9.27 21.02
CA VAL A 52 2.02 10.40 20.36
C VAL A 52 2.69 11.37 21.33
N ARG A 53 2.02 11.73 22.44
CA ARG A 53 2.57 12.67 23.44
C ARG A 53 3.93 12.25 23.98
N ARG A 54 4.20 10.95 24.10
CA ARG A 54 5.45 10.43 24.63
C ARG A 54 6.58 10.43 23.60
N TYR A 55 6.25 10.18 22.33
CA TYR A 55 7.21 10.34 21.24
C TYR A 55 7.60 11.81 21.03
N VAL A 56 6.66 12.75 21.19
CA VAL A 56 6.97 14.20 21.17
C VAL A 56 7.98 14.56 22.26
N GLN A 57 7.81 14.01 23.47
CA GLN A 57 8.74 14.26 24.58
C GLN A 57 10.14 13.70 24.27
N TRP A 58 10.25 12.46 23.79
CA TRP A 58 11.56 11.88 23.46
C TRP A 58 12.26 12.55 22.28
N LEU A 59 11.50 13.03 21.28
CA LEU A 59 12.07 13.82 20.18
C LEU A 59 12.60 15.18 20.66
N ALA A 60 11.90 15.81 21.62
CA ALA A 60 12.36 17.05 22.25
C ALA A 60 13.61 16.83 23.11
N ASP A 61 13.62 15.78 23.93
CA ASP A 61 14.76 15.42 24.79
C ASP A 61 16.00 15.03 23.97
N ALA A 62 15.79 14.43 22.79
CA ALA A 62 16.88 14.09 21.87
C ALA A 62 17.45 15.31 21.13
N GLY A 63 16.77 16.45 21.13
CA GLY A 63 17.20 17.68 20.45
C GLY A 63 17.02 17.64 18.94
N VAL A 64 16.10 16.81 18.42
CA VAL A 64 15.83 16.68 16.99
C VAL A 64 15.29 18.02 16.46
N ARG A 65 15.98 18.59 15.46
CA ARG A 65 15.63 19.92 14.92
C ARG A 65 14.30 19.92 14.14
N ARG A 66 13.82 18.74 13.74
CA ARG A 66 12.56 18.59 13.00
C ARG A 66 11.38 18.59 13.95
N ARG A 67 10.32 19.30 13.57
CA ARG A 67 9.04 19.33 14.27
C ARG A 67 7.99 18.57 13.45
N PRO A 68 7.96 17.23 13.51
CA PRO A 68 6.90 16.49 12.84
C PRO A 68 5.54 16.87 13.44
N SER A 69 4.56 17.15 12.58
CA SER A 69 3.19 17.45 13.01
C SER A 69 2.61 16.28 13.81
N ASN A 70 1.78 16.57 14.82
CA ASN A 70 1.12 15.53 15.64
C ASN A 70 0.33 14.52 14.80
N THR A 71 -0.25 14.96 13.67
CA THR A 71 -0.96 14.10 12.72
C THR A 71 -0.03 13.10 12.01
N THR A 72 1.20 13.50 11.69
CA THR A 72 2.21 12.64 11.07
C THR A 72 2.76 11.62 12.05
N LEU A 73 2.96 12.02 13.31
CA LEU A 73 3.31 11.11 14.40
C LEU A 73 2.19 10.11 14.66
N GLN A 74 0.93 10.54 14.68
CA GLN A 74 -0.22 9.64 14.86
C GLN A 74 -0.27 8.60 13.74
N LYS A 75 -0.12 9.00 12.47
CA LYS A 75 -0.05 8.06 11.33
C LYS A 75 1.10 7.05 11.44
N ALA A 76 2.26 7.45 11.99
CA ALA A 76 3.38 6.54 12.19
C ALA A 76 3.10 5.56 13.35
N VAL A 77 2.49 6.02 14.43
CA VAL A 77 2.06 5.18 15.55
C VAL A 77 1.00 4.16 15.11
N ASP A 78 0.00 4.59 14.34
CA ASP A 78 -1.06 3.71 13.84
C ASP A 78 -0.47 2.62 12.90
N ARG A 79 0.49 2.98 12.03
CA ARG A 79 1.21 2.03 11.18
C ARG A 79 2.04 1.03 12.01
N ALA A 80 2.74 1.50 13.04
CA ALA A 80 3.55 0.62 13.90
C ALA A 80 2.69 -0.31 14.76
N GLN A 81 1.52 0.15 15.22
CA GLN A 81 0.56 -0.69 15.92
C GLN A 81 -0.01 -1.79 15.01
N GLY A 82 -0.32 -1.47 13.75
CA GLY A 82 -0.73 -2.44 12.74
C GLY A 82 0.34 -3.50 12.42
N ARG A 83 1.64 -3.13 12.45
CA ARG A 83 2.76 -4.07 12.28
C ARG A 83 2.99 -4.96 13.51
N GLY A 84 2.83 -4.43 14.73
CA GLY A 84 2.99 -5.18 15.97
C GLY A 84 1.94 -6.29 16.17
N THR A 85 0.71 -6.07 15.68
CA THR A 85 -0.34 -7.11 15.63
C THR A 85 -0.05 -8.22 14.62
N ALA A 86 0.71 -7.93 13.55
CA ALA A 86 1.15 -8.94 12.59
C ALA A 86 2.41 -9.70 13.06
N ALA A 87 3.31 -9.05 13.80
CA ALA A 87 4.61 -9.60 14.20
C ALA A 87 4.58 -10.51 15.45
N SER A 88 3.51 -10.48 16.27
CA SER A 88 3.36 -11.43 17.39
C SER A 88 2.83 -12.81 16.95
N GLY A 89 2.66 -13.05 15.65
CA GLY A 89 2.10 -14.28 15.08
C GLY A 89 3.13 -15.32 14.58
N VAL A 90 4.42 -15.20 14.95
CA VAL A 90 5.45 -16.17 14.52
C VAL A 90 5.98 -16.96 15.71
N VAL A 91 5.18 -17.91 16.18
CA VAL A 91 5.64 -19.17 16.80
C VAL A 91 4.79 -20.28 16.19
N ALA A 92 5.47 -21.34 15.74
CA ALA A 92 4.92 -22.43 14.95
C ALA A 92 3.82 -23.23 15.66
N ASP A 93 2.85 -23.65 14.83
CA ASP A 93 2.04 -24.86 14.90
C ASP A 93 1.29 -25.20 16.21
N ALA A 94 0.08 -24.66 16.33
CA ALA A 94 -1.10 -25.33 16.87
C ALA A 94 -2.33 -24.50 16.51
N VAL A 95 -3.21 -25.05 15.67
CA VAL A 95 -4.55 -24.49 15.42
C VAL A 95 -5.38 -24.68 16.69
N GLU A 96 -5.49 -23.62 17.48
CA GLU A 96 -6.49 -23.47 18.55
C GLU A 96 -7.37 -22.25 18.20
N PRO A 97 -8.70 -22.43 18.07
CA PRO A 97 -9.63 -21.38 17.64
C PRO A 97 -9.87 -20.35 18.74
N TRP A 98 -9.93 -19.09 18.34
CA TRP A 98 -10.18 -17.93 19.21
C TRP A 98 -11.51 -18.04 19.98
N PRO A 99 -11.58 -17.63 21.27
CA PRO A 99 -12.81 -17.67 22.04
C PRO A 99 -13.73 -16.51 21.66
N ILE A 100 -14.96 -16.84 21.28
CA ILE A 100 -16.03 -15.87 21.02
C ILE A 100 -16.66 -15.46 22.37
N PRO A 101 -16.88 -14.16 22.65
CA PRO A 101 -17.66 -13.73 23.80
C PRO A 101 -19.12 -14.20 23.67
N SER A 102 -19.54 -15.13 24.51
CA SER A 102 -20.94 -15.55 24.63
C SER A 102 -21.75 -14.44 25.33
N ALA A 103 -22.35 -13.54 24.55
CA ALA A 103 -23.49 -12.77 25.00
C ALA A 103 -24.76 -13.47 24.51
N HIS A 104 -25.46 -14.14 25.42
CA HIS A 104 -26.83 -14.58 25.21
C HIS A 104 -27.70 -13.33 24.99
N ALA A 105 -28.21 -13.14 23.79
CA ALA A 105 -29.32 -12.22 23.52
C ALA A 105 -30.48 -13.06 22.98
N GLU A 106 -31.49 -13.15 23.83
CA GLU A 106 -32.76 -13.81 23.57
C GLU A 106 -33.50 -13.12 22.41
N THR A 107 -34.04 -13.95 21.52
CA THR A 107 -35.29 -13.79 20.76
C THR A 107 -35.66 -12.39 20.25
N GLY A 108 -35.48 -12.18 18.93
CA GLY A 108 -36.14 -11.10 18.19
C GLY A 108 -35.83 -11.20 16.70
N THR A 109 -36.71 -11.84 15.94
CA THR A 109 -36.62 -12.01 14.49
C THR A 109 -36.56 -10.67 13.74
N LEU A 110 -35.41 -10.33 13.16
CA LEU A 110 -35.28 -9.37 12.07
C LEU A 110 -34.43 -9.99 10.96
N SER A 111 -34.90 -9.86 9.72
CA SER A 111 -34.38 -10.55 8.54
C SER A 111 -32.93 -10.12 8.23
N PRO A 112 -32.01 -11.05 7.88
CA PRO A 112 -30.63 -10.75 7.50
C PRO A 112 -30.47 -9.80 6.30
N GLY A 113 -31.54 -9.60 5.52
CA GLY A 113 -31.56 -8.67 4.37
C GLY A 113 -31.63 -7.19 4.76
N GLU A 114 -32.27 -6.86 5.87
CA GLU A 114 -32.47 -5.46 6.30
C GLU A 114 -31.20 -4.88 6.94
N GLU A 115 -30.44 -5.71 7.66
CA GLU A 115 -29.15 -5.32 8.22
C GLU A 115 -28.09 -5.09 7.13
N ARG A 116 -28.08 -5.93 6.08
CA ARG A 116 -27.22 -5.72 4.90
C ARG A 116 -27.59 -4.43 4.14
N ASN A 117 -28.87 -4.14 3.97
CA ASN A 117 -29.29 -2.90 3.33
C ASN A 117 -28.97 -1.66 4.19
N ARG A 118 -29.07 -1.73 5.52
CA ARG A 118 -28.62 -0.61 6.39
C ARG A 118 -27.11 -0.41 6.35
N ILE A 119 -26.32 -1.48 6.29
CA ILE A 119 -24.85 -1.40 6.16
C ILE A 119 -24.46 -0.85 4.78
N ALA A 120 -25.14 -1.28 3.70
CA ALA A 120 -24.94 -0.75 2.35
C ALA A 120 -25.36 0.73 2.24
N SER A 121 -26.51 1.11 2.80
CA SER A 121 -26.96 2.51 2.87
C SER A 121 -26.04 3.38 3.73
N ARG A 122 -25.40 2.81 4.76
CA ARG A 122 -24.39 3.51 5.58
C ARG A 122 -23.03 3.64 4.87
N ALA A 123 -22.67 2.71 3.99
CA ALA A 123 -21.46 2.76 3.18
C ALA A 123 -21.57 3.76 2.01
N ILE A 124 -22.76 3.87 1.41
CA ILE A 124 -23.04 4.88 0.36
C ILE A 124 -23.16 6.30 0.96
N GLY A 125 -23.52 6.42 2.25
CA GLY A 125 -23.63 7.68 2.99
C GLY A 125 -22.49 7.98 3.96
N ALA A 126 -21.34 7.29 3.87
CA ALA A 126 -20.22 7.49 4.79
C ALA A 126 -19.58 8.88 4.57
N PRO A 127 -19.54 9.76 5.59
CA PRO A 127 -18.87 11.06 5.47
C PRO A 127 -17.36 10.82 5.34
N GLY A 128 -16.85 10.87 4.11
CA GLY A 128 -15.44 10.61 3.80
C GLY A 128 -15.20 9.99 2.43
N ALA A 129 -16.13 9.14 1.94
CA ALA A 129 -15.96 8.46 0.65
C ALA A 129 -15.93 9.45 -0.54
N GLY A 130 -16.71 10.53 -0.47
CA GLY A 130 -16.67 11.60 -1.46
C GLY A 130 -15.39 12.44 -1.42
N ALA A 131 -14.75 12.57 -0.24
CA ALA A 131 -13.49 13.29 -0.10
C ALA A 131 -12.33 12.47 -0.68
N GLU A 132 -12.29 11.16 -0.43
CA GLU A 132 -11.28 10.26 -1.00
C GLU A 132 -11.40 10.15 -2.53
N TRP A 133 -12.63 10.11 -3.07
CA TRP A 133 -12.87 10.10 -4.51
C TRP A 133 -12.49 11.43 -5.16
N MET A 134 -12.78 12.56 -4.50
CA MET A 134 -12.36 13.89 -4.94
C MET A 134 -10.82 14.03 -4.92
N GLU A 135 -10.15 13.54 -3.88
CA GLU A 135 -8.68 13.52 -3.80
C GLU A 135 -8.04 12.62 -4.85
N ALA A 136 -8.66 11.47 -5.17
CA ALA A 136 -8.21 10.60 -6.25
C ALA A 136 -8.34 11.30 -7.62
N ARG A 137 -9.45 12.01 -7.85
CA ARG A 137 -9.68 12.77 -9.07
C ARG A 137 -8.70 13.94 -9.22
N ILE A 138 -8.46 14.70 -8.14
CA ILE A 138 -7.49 15.80 -8.16
C ILE A 138 -6.09 15.26 -8.47
N ARG A 139 -5.70 14.12 -7.89
CA ARG A 139 -4.41 13.47 -8.20
C ARG A 139 -4.31 13.04 -9.66
N ALA A 140 -5.39 12.52 -10.23
CA ALA A 140 -5.43 12.15 -11.66
C ALA A 140 -5.30 13.38 -12.56
N GLU A 141 -6.05 14.46 -12.29
CA GLU A 141 -5.98 15.71 -13.08
C GLU A 141 -4.59 16.38 -12.97
N VAL A 142 -3.91 16.28 -11.82
CA VAL A 142 -2.54 16.79 -11.67
C VAL A 142 -1.54 15.92 -12.44
N ALA A 143 -1.70 14.60 -12.42
CA ALA A 143 -0.85 13.69 -13.18
C ALA A 143 -1.01 13.89 -14.69
N GLU A 144 -2.24 14.09 -15.17
CA GLU A 144 -2.52 14.41 -16.57
C GLU A 144 -1.84 15.71 -17.00
N ARG A 145 -2.00 16.79 -16.21
CA ARG A 145 -1.31 18.07 -16.50
C ARG A 145 0.22 17.95 -16.47
N ALA A 146 0.77 17.11 -15.59
CA ALA A 146 2.20 16.85 -15.56
C ALA A 146 2.66 16.11 -16.83
N LEU A 147 1.90 15.12 -17.30
CA LEU A 147 2.16 14.41 -18.56
C LEU A 147 2.06 15.35 -19.77
N GLU A 148 1.06 16.24 -19.80
CA GLU A 148 0.93 17.26 -20.85
C GLU A 148 2.12 18.21 -20.87
N HIS A 149 2.59 18.66 -19.69
CA HIS A 149 3.76 19.51 -19.57
C HIS A 149 5.03 18.82 -20.09
N GLU A 150 5.26 17.57 -19.69
CA GLU A 150 6.42 16.80 -20.18
C GLU A 150 6.32 16.50 -21.68
N ALA A 151 5.12 16.23 -22.21
CA ALA A 151 4.91 16.07 -23.64
C ALA A 151 5.19 17.38 -24.41
N ALA A 152 4.79 18.53 -23.89
CA ALA A 152 5.11 19.83 -24.46
C ALA A 152 6.61 20.10 -24.45
N ARG A 153 7.29 19.81 -23.33
CA ARG A 153 8.75 19.92 -23.20
C ARG A 153 9.48 19.00 -24.18
N ASN A 154 8.99 17.77 -24.38
CA ASN A 154 9.59 16.82 -25.31
C ASN A 154 9.44 17.30 -26.77
N ARG A 155 8.28 17.86 -27.15
CA ARG A 155 8.10 18.50 -28.47
C ARG A 155 9.05 19.69 -28.67
N GLN A 156 9.26 20.50 -27.64
CA GLN A 156 10.22 21.61 -27.70
C GLN A 156 11.66 21.11 -27.90
N LEU A 157 12.07 20.06 -27.20
CA LEU A 157 13.37 19.42 -27.40
C LEU A 157 13.52 18.87 -28.81
N GLN A 158 12.50 18.19 -29.33
CA GLN A 158 12.49 17.67 -30.71
C GLN A 158 12.60 18.81 -31.74
N ALA A 159 11.90 19.93 -31.54
CA ALA A 159 12.01 21.09 -32.42
C ALA A 159 13.42 21.70 -32.37
N ALA A 160 14.02 21.82 -31.17
CA ALA A 160 15.38 22.30 -31.01
C ALA A 160 16.41 21.36 -31.67
N MET A 161 16.21 20.05 -31.58
CA MET A 161 17.05 19.06 -32.30
C MET A 161 16.96 19.25 -33.81
N ALA A 162 15.74 19.36 -34.36
CA ALA A 162 15.55 19.57 -35.80
C ALA A 162 16.17 20.89 -36.28
N ASP A 163 16.11 21.96 -35.47
CA ASP A 163 16.77 23.23 -35.77
C ASP A 163 18.29 23.13 -35.71
N LEU A 164 18.85 22.38 -34.76
CA LEU A 164 20.29 22.10 -34.70
C LEU A 164 20.74 21.28 -35.92
N GLU A 165 19.98 20.26 -36.31
CA GLU A 165 20.24 19.47 -37.51
C GLU A 165 20.21 20.34 -38.77
N ARG A 166 19.25 21.25 -38.89
CA ARG A 166 19.19 22.20 -40.01
C ARG A 166 20.41 23.13 -40.02
N ARG A 167 20.78 23.70 -38.87
CA ARG A 167 21.97 24.55 -38.73
C ARG A 167 23.27 23.79 -39.05
N LEU A 168 23.36 22.53 -38.66
CA LEU A 168 24.49 21.66 -39.03
C LEU A 168 24.50 21.41 -40.54
N GLY A 169 23.35 21.13 -41.16
CA GLY A 169 23.24 20.99 -42.61
C GLY A 169 23.67 22.26 -43.37
N GLU A 170 23.25 23.43 -42.91
CA GLU A 170 23.65 24.73 -43.47
C GLU A 170 25.14 25.01 -43.27
N ALA A 171 25.67 24.72 -42.07
CA ALA A 171 27.10 24.88 -41.78
C ALA A 171 27.97 23.94 -42.62
N LEU A 172 27.52 22.70 -42.85
CA LEU A 172 28.18 21.74 -43.74
C LEU A 172 28.10 22.16 -45.21
N ALA A 173 26.97 22.73 -45.66
CA ALA A 173 26.81 23.24 -47.03
C ALA A 173 27.64 24.51 -47.29
N THR A 174 27.89 25.32 -46.25
CA THR A 174 28.70 26.55 -46.32
C THR A 174 30.18 26.29 -45.99
N ALA A 175 30.54 25.05 -45.63
CA ALA A 175 31.90 24.68 -45.29
C ALA A 175 32.80 24.78 -46.54
N PRO A 176 33.98 25.42 -46.45
CA PRO A 176 34.90 25.52 -47.58
C PRO A 176 35.41 24.13 -48.00
N ALA A 177 35.55 23.92 -49.32
CA ALA A 177 35.96 22.64 -49.93
C ALA A 177 37.40 22.20 -49.60
N VAL A 178 38.19 23.05 -48.94
CA VAL A 178 39.51 22.71 -48.43
C VAL A 178 39.34 22.46 -46.92
N PRO A 179 39.67 21.28 -46.40
CA PRO A 179 39.55 21.02 -44.98
C PRO A 179 40.41 22.04 -44.23
N PRO A 180 39.86 22.78 -43.25
CA PRO A 180 40.71 23.57 -42.36
C PRO A 180 41.73 22.59 -41.78
N LYS A 181 43.02 22.95 -41.78
CA LYS A 181 44.03 22.13 -41.11
C LYS A 181 43.52 21.87 -39.70
N LEU A 182 43.19 20.61 -39.41
CA LEU A 182 42.76 20.18 -38.08
C LEU A 182 43.89 20.59 -37.14
N THR A 183 43.63 21.62 -36.37
CA THR A 183 44.54 22.05 -35.31
C THR A 183 44.40 21.05 -34.17
N ASP A 184 45.46 20.83 -33.41
CA ASP A 184 45.42 19.92 -32.25
C ASP A 184 44.25 20.26 -31.30
N ALA A 185 43.91 21.54 -31.14
CA ALA A 185 42.75 21.98 -30.37
C ALA A 185 41.39 21.51 -30.92
N THR A 186 41.24 21.39 -32.24
CA THR A 186 40.01 20.84 -32.85
C THR A 186 39.93 19.33 -32.71
N LEU A 187 41.07 18.62 -32.72
CA LEU A 187 41.12 17.19 -32.46
C LEU A 187 40.81 16.88 -30.98
N GLU A 188 41.42 17.61 -30.06
CA GLU A 188 41.18 17.46 -28.62
C GLU A 188 39.71 17.72 -28.26
N ARG A 189 39.08 18.72 -28.90
CA ARG A 189 37.65 18.97 -28.73
C ARG A 189 36.77 17.85 -29.30
N LEU A 190 37.17 17.24 -30.42
CA LEU A 190 36.46 16.10 -30.99
C LEU A 190 36.58 14.86 -30.09
N GLU A 191 37.76 14.58 -29.55
CA GLU A 191 37.98 13.50 -28.59
C GLU A 191 37.14 13.68 -27.33
N GLN A 192 37.11 14.89 -26.76
CA GLN A 192 36.23 15.20 -25.63
C GLN A 192 34.76 15.00 -25.98
N THR A 193 34.31 15.41 -27.18
CA THR A 193 32.91 15.20 -27.59
C THR A 193 32.60 13.72 -27.76
N MET A 194 33.50 12.92 -28.34
CA MET A 194 33.35 11.47 -28.46
C MET A 194 33.25 10.80 -27.10
N GLU A 195 34.10 11.19 -26.14
CA GLU A 195 33.99 10.67 -24.77
C GLU A 195 32.64 11.02 -24.13
N THR A 196 32.15 12.25 -24.29
CA THR A 196 30.84 12.62 -23.75
C THR A 196 29.71 11.83 -24.39
N VAL A 197 29.76 11.61 -25.72
CA VAL A 197 28.77 10.80 -26.43
C VAL A 197 28.80 9.36 -25.94
N SER A 198 29.97 8.74 -25.81
CA SER A 198 30.08 7.37 -25.27
C SER A 198 29.58 7.26 -23.82
N ARG A 199 29.80 8.29 -22.98
CA ARG A 199 29.21 8.33 -21.62
C ARG A 199 27.69 8.45 -21.66
N LEU A 200 27.14 9.25 -22.57
CA LEU A 200 25.69 9.39 -22.76
C LEU A 200 25.06 8.10 -23.30
N GLU A 201 25.72 7.42 -24.23
CA GLU A 201 25.29 6.11 -24.72
C GLU A 201 25.28 5.06 -23.61
N GLY A 202 26.32 5.05 -22.75
CA GLY A 202 26.36 4.20 -21.56
C GLY A 202 25.20 4.48 -20.60
N ALA A 203 24.89 5.75 -20.34
CA ALA A 203 23.77 6.15 -19.50
C ALA A 203 22.40 5.79 -20.12
N ALA A 204 22.23 5.97 -21.43
CA ALA A 204 21.02 5.59 -22.15
C ALA A 204 20.80 4.06 -22.09
N ASN A 205 21.86 3.27 -22.24
CA ASN A 205 21.80 1.82 -22.11
C ASN A 205 21.43 1.38 -20.69
N ALA A 206 21.98 2.04 -19.67
CA ALA A 206 21.60 1.79 -18.27
C ALA A 206 20.13 2.13 -18.01
N LEU A 207 19.65 3.28 -18.49
CA LEU A 207 18.24 3.69 -18.41
C LEU A 207 17.32 2.69 -19.10
N ALA A 208 17.65 2.25 -20.33
CA ALA A 208 16.90 1.22 -21.04
C ALA A 208 16.89 -0.13 -20.28
N GLY A 209 17.98 -0.45 -19.57
CA GLY A 209 18.03 -1.59 -18.65
C GLY A 209 17.03 -1.46 -17.51
N THR A 210 16.98 -0.31 -16.84
CA THR A 210 16.04 -0.06 -15.75
C THR A 210 14.58 -0.04 -16.20
N GLU A 211 14.30 0.49 -17.39
CA GLU A 211 12.94 0.49 -17.96
C GLU A 211 12.45 -0.95 -18.22
N ARG A 212 13.31 -1.79 -18.80
CA ARG A 212 12.99 -3.22 -19.00
C ARG A 212 12.73 -3.93 -17.68
N PHE A 213 13.54 -3.66 -16.66
CA PHE A 213 13.35 -4.22 -15.33
C PHE A 213 12.02 -3.79 -14.70
N LEU A 214 11.68 -2.50 -14.78
CA LEU A 214 10.41 -1.97 -14.25
C LEU A 214 9.21 -2.53 -15.00
N ARG A 215 9.30 -2.73 -16.32
CA ARG A 215 8.25 -3.41 -17.10
C ARG A 215 8.04 -4.84 -16.63
N LEU A 216 9.11 -5.62 -16.47
CA LEU A 216 9.03 -6.98 -15.95
C LEU A 216 8.43 -7.02 -14.54
N GLN A 217 8.80 -6.09 -13.67
CA GLN A 217 8.18 -5.97 -12.34
C GLN A 217 6.70 -5.62 -12.43
N ASN A 218 6.31 -4.67 -13.30
CA ASN A 218 4.91 -4.30 -13.47
C ASN A 218 4.08 -5.48 -13.98
N ASP A 219 4.60 -6.22 -14.95
CA ASP A 219 3.96 -7.41 -15.49
C ASP A 219 3.84 -8.52 -14.43
N ALA A 220 4.86 -8.71 -13.59
CA ALA A 220 4.81 -9.66 -12.48
C ALA A 220 3.73 -9.29 -11.46
N VAL A 221 3.62 -8.01 -11.08
CA VAL A 221 2.57 -7.52 -10.16
C VAL A 221 1.19 -7.72 -10.79
N ARG A 222 1.02 -7.41 -12.08
CA ARG A 222 -0.24 -7.64 -12.80
C ARG A 222 -0.63 -9.11 -12.77
N GLN A 223 0.30 -10.01 -13.08
CA GLN A 223 0.04 -11.46 -13.03
C GLN A 223 -0.32 -11.92 -11.61
N GLN A 224 0.36 -11.41 -10.59
CA GLN A 224 0.02 -11.72 -9.20
C GLN A 224 -1.42 -11.29 -8.87
N THR A 225 -1.78 -10.04 -9.17
CA THR A 225 -3.14 -9.53 -8.89
C THR A 225 -4.22 -10.32 -9.65
N GLN A 226 -3.92 -10.75 -10.88
CA GLN A 226 -4.82 -11.58 -11.67
C GLN A 226 -5.00 -12.96 -11.03
N ASN A 227 -3.90 -13.59 -10.60
CA ASN A 227 -3.93 -14.89 -9.92
C ASN A 227 -4.71 -14.84 -8.60
N GLU A 228 -4.49 -13.79 -7.79
CA GLU A 228 -5.24 -13.58 -6.53
C GLU A 228 -6.74 -13.37 -6.81
N ALA A 229 -7.08 -12.56 -7.82
CA ALA A 229 -8.47 -12.37 -8.22
C ALA A 229 -9.13 -13.68 -8.68
N ASP A 230 -8.42 -14.51 -9.43
CA ASP A 230 -8.94 -15.79 -9.91
C ASP A 230 -9.07 -16.82 -8.78
N GLN A 231 -8.16 -16.83 -7.80
CA GLN A 231 -8.29 -17.62 -6.56
C GLN A 231 -9.52 -17.20 -5.75
N LEU A 232 -9.73 -15.90 -5.57
CA LEU A 232 -10.90 -15.37 -4.86
C LEU A 232 -12.21 -15.74 -5.58
N ARG A 233 -12.24 -15.65 -6.92
CA ARG A 233 -13.38 -16.09 -7.72
C ARG A 233 -13.67 -17.58 -7.55
N GLN A 234 -12.65 -18.42 -7.54
CA GLN A 234 -12.83 -19.85 -7.29
C GLN A 234 -13.39 -20.10 -5.89
N ARG A 235 -12.88 -19.40 -4.87
CA ARG A 235 -13.37 -19.53 -3.50
C ARG A 235 -14.84 -19.10 -3.37
N ILE A 236 -15.23 -18.00 -4.02
CA ILE A 236 -16.63 -17.57 -4.05
C ILE A 236 -17.51 -18.66 -4.66
N ARG A 237 -17.14 -19.22 -5.82
CA ARG A 237 -17.91 -20.31 -6.44
C ARG A 237 -18.03 -21.55 -5.55
N THR A 238 -16.97 -21.92 -4.82
CA THR A 238 -17.04 -23.05 -3.88
C THR A 238 -18.01 -22.77 -2.74
N LEU A 239 -17.97 -21.56 -2.17
CA LEU A 239 -18.87 -21.18 -1.07
C LEU A 239 -20.33 -21.08 -1.55
N GLU A 240 -20.56 -20.59 -2.77
CA GLU A 240 -21.90 -20.56 -3.39
C GLU A 240 -22.45 -21.98 -3.56
N ALA A 241 -21.63 -22.94 -3.98
CA ALA A 241 -22.02 -24.35 -4.10
C ALA A 241 -22.34 -24.98 -2.74
N GLU A 242 -21.52 -24.70 -1.71
CA GLU A 242 -21.77 -25.16 -0.33
C GLU A 242 -23.08 -24.59 0.22
N VAL A 243 -23.34 -23.30 0.01
CA VAL A 243 -24.61 -22.65 0.41
C VAL A 243 -25.80 -23.28 -0.32
N ALA A 244 -25.69 -23.54 -1.62
CA ALA A 244 -26.73 -24.21 -2.39
C ALA A 244 -27.00 -25.63 -1.85
N GLN A 245 -25.96 -26.38 -1.50
CA GLN A 245 -26.07 -27.72 -0.90
C GLN A 245 -26.75 -27.68 0.47
N LEU A 246 -26.34 -26.76 1.35
CA LEU A 246 -26.95 -26.58 2.67
C LEU A 246 -28.43 -26.19 2.57
N ASN A 247 -28.77 -25.30 1.63
CA ASN A 247 -30.17 -24.94 1.37
C ASN A 247 -30.99 -26.15 0.89
N ALA A 248 -30.44 -26.97 -0.01
CA ALA A 248 -31.09 -28.19 -0.45
C ALA A 248 -31.30 -29.19 0.71
N GLN A 249 -30.34 -29.31 1.64
CA GLN A 249 -30.48 -30.11 2.85
C GLN A 249 -31.58 -29.58 3.77
N ILE A 250 -31.62 -28.27 4.03
CA ILE A 250 -32.68 -27.63 4.83
C ILE A 250 -34.05 -27.88 4.20
N ASP A 251 -34.18 -27.73 2.89
CA ASP A 251 -35.43 -28.01 2.18
C ASP A 251 -35.84 -29.48 2.26
N ALA A 252 -34.88 -30.41 2.22
CA ALA A 252 -35.14 -31.83 2.42
C ALA A 252 -35.65 -32.12 3.85
N TYR A 253 -35.02 -31.51 4.87
CA TYR A 253 -35.49 -31.59 6.27
C TYR A 253 -36.88 -30.98 6.46
N ARG A 254 -37.17 -29.86 5.79
CA ARG A 254 -38.50 -29.23 5.82
C ARG A 254 -39.59 -30.10 5.19
N ARG A 255 -39.26 -30.89 4.16
CA ARG A 255 -40.20 -31.81 3.48
C ARG A 255 -40.34 -33.19 4.15
N ALA A 256 -39.38 -33.60 4.99
CA ALA A 256 -39.44 -34.85 5.74
C ALA A 256 -40.64 -35.00 6.71
N PRO A 257 -41.08 -33.97 7.48
CA PRO A 257 -42.21 -34.10 8.40
C PRO A 257 -43.57 -34.33 7.71
N GLU A 258 -43.69 -34.02 6.41
CA GLU A 258 -44.91 -34.29 5.63
C GLU A 258 -45.04 -35.78 5.25
N ARG A 259 -43.96 -36.57 5.29
CA ARG A 259 -43.98 -38.00 4.95
C ARG A 259 -44.23 -38.92 6.15
N THR A 260 -44.16 -38.40 7.37
CA THR A 260 -44.27 -39.17 8.62
C THR A 260 -45.60 -38.98 9.35
N THR A 261 -46.68 -38.55 8.69
CA THR A 261 -48.03 -38.76 9.23
C THR A 261 -48.43 -40.22 9.01
N PRO A 262 -48.51 -41.07 10.06
CA PRO A 262 -49.04 -42.41 9.89
C PRO A 262 -50.55 -42.26 9.61
N VAL A 263 -50.99 -42.79 8.48
CA VAL A 263 -52.42 -42.99 8.20
C VAL A 263 -52.98 -43.86 9.33
N SER A 264 -53.77 -43.25 10.19
CA SER A 264 -54.48 -43.87 11.30
C SER A 264 -55.29 -45.05 10.79
N ARG A 265 -54.81 -46.28 11.03
CA ARG A 265 -55.64 -47.49 10.87
C ARG A 265 -56.81 -47.36 11.83
N GLY A 266 -58.01 -47.27 11.27
CA GLY A 266 -59.26 -47.16 12.01
C GLY A 266 -59.40 -48.25 13.07
N TRP A 267 -59.67 -47.82 14.29
CA TRP A 267 -60.17 -48.67 15.35
C TRP A 267 -61.53 -49.24 14.93
N VAL A 268 -61.59 -50.54 14.67
CA VAL A 268 -62.86 -51.28 14.55
C VAL A 268 -63.37 -51.54 15.97
N LYS A 269 -64.53 -50.97 16.31
CA LYS A 269 -65.30 -51.34 17.51
C LYS A 269 -65.98 -52.71 17.27
N PRO A 270 -65.88 -53.69 18.19
CA PRO A 270 -66.75 -54.84 18.14
C PRO A 270 -68.15 -54.44 18.63
N SER A 271 -69.16 -54.68 17.81
CA SER A 271 -70.58 -54.64 18.19
C SER A 271 -71.00 -56.02 18.69
N SER A 272 -71.68 -56.00 19.84
CA SER A 272 -72.39 -57.04 20.61
C SER A 272 -72.58 -58.42 20.01
#